data_AF-A0A1Y5DIE1-F1
#
_entry.id   AF-A0A1Y5DIE1-F1
#
_cell.length_a   1.000
_cell.length_b   1.000
_cell.length_c   1.000
_cell.angle_alpha   90.00
_cell.angle_beta   90.00
_cell.angle_gamma   90.00
#
_symmetry.space_group_name_H-M   'P 1'
#
loop_
_entity.id
_entity.type
_entity.pdbx_description
1 polymer ?
#
loop_
_entity_poly.entity_id
_entity_poly.type
_entity_poly.pdbx_seq_one_letter_code
_entity_poly.pdbx_strand_id
1 'polypeptide(L)'
;HEINPQYKANRALPTEDIIYQLELLKSIGQYLGFVVLASNEFEADDLIASAIIQLPEHTCTIYTRDKDLRQLVTTNVSILDFTSDVCWTPEYVIEKMAIHPGQVPLYLALVGDASDNIEGVPGVGDKTARLLLQAFKDWPALLGSLQKNDMLTIRGGARIRQSLLDNEPRVQKNLLLTKLRIDAPIDLQVESFNRENWAILNALLEHLGLQSALKKSMQLVLGYLP
;
A
#
# COMPACT_ATOMS: atom_id res chain seq x y z
N HIS A 1 -14.13 -3.85 3.50
CA HIS A 1 -15.50 -3.87 2.94
C HIS A 1 -16.61 -3.35 3.89
N GLU A 2 -16.47 -3.46 5.23
CA GLU A 2 -17.53 -3.01 6.17
C GLU A 2 -17.89 -1.52 6.04
N ILE A 3 -16.88 -0.66 5.83
CA ILE A 3 -17.04 0.79 5.70
C ILE A 3 -17.74 1.16 4.38
N ASN A 4 -17.45 0.41 3.31
CA ASN A 4 -18.03 0.62 1.99
C ASN A 4 -18.17 -0.70 1.23
N PRO A 5 -19.40 -1.21 1.02
CA PRO A 5 -19.62 -2.43 0.24
C PRO A 5 -19.12 -2.33 -1.21
N GLN A 6 -19.06 -1.11 -1.75
CA GLN A 6 -18.60 -0.87 -3.13
C GLN A 6 -17.07 -0.84 -3.26
N TYR A 7 -16.32 -0.72 -2.16
CA TYR A 7 -14.86 -0.72 -2.17
C TYR A 7 -14.35 -2.03 -2.76
N LYS A 8 -13.47 -1.97 -3.77
CA LYS A 8 -12.92 -3.13 -4.50
C LYS A 8 -13.97 -4.10 -5.08
N ALA A 9 -15.26 -3.71 -5.15
CA ALA A 9 -16.35 -4.59 -5.60
C ALA A 9 -16.28 -4.95 -7.09
N ASN A 10 -15.50 -4.21 -7.88
CA ASN A 10 -15.22 -4.47 -9.28
C ASN A 10 -14.12 -5.52 -9.50
N ARG A 11 -13.46 -6.02 -8.44
CA ARG A 11 -12.43 -7.05 -8.56
C ARG A 11 -13.07 -8.43 -8.66
N ALA A 12 -12.61 -9.23 -9.62
CA ALA A 12 -13.01 -10.63 -9.72
C ALA A 12 -12.45 -11.42 -8.54
N LEU A 13 -13.24 -12.36 -8.02
CA LEU A 13 -12.75 -13.33 -7.04
C LEU A 13 -11.67 -14.21 -7.70
N PRO A 14 -10.61 -14.59 -6.95
CA PRO A 14 -9.60 -15.49 -7.48
C PRO A 14 -10.23 -16.85 -7.83
N THR A 15 -9.77 -17.46 -8.92
CA THR A 15 -10.15 -18.83 -9.28
C THR A 15 -9.54 -19.84 -8.31
N GLU A 16 -10.08 -21.07 -8.26
CA GLU A 16 -9.52 -22.15 -7.44
C GLU A 16 -8.04 -22.39 -7.73
N ASP A 17 -7.64 -22.33 -9.01
CA ASP A 17 -6.23 -22.45 -9.42
C ASP A 17 -5.34 -21.35 -8.82
N ILE A 18 -5.83 -20.11 -8.78
CA ILE A 18 -5.09 -18.99 -8.18
C ILE A 18 -5.00 -19.15 -6.67
N ILE A 19 -6.07 -19.58 -6.01
CA ILE A 19 -6.06 -19.86 -4.56
C ILE A 19 -5.01 -20.94 -4.25
N TYR A 20 -5.01 -22.05 -5.02
CA TYR A 20 -4.03 -23.11 -4.86
C TYR A 20 -2.59 -22.61 -5.07
N GLN A 21 -2.34 -21.81 -6.11
CA GLN A 21 -1.02 -21.21 -6.35
C GLN A 21 -0.58 -20.28 -5.21
N LEU A 22 -1.50 -19.49 -4.64
CA LEU A 22 -1.19 -18.61 -3.51
C LEU A 22 -0.83 -19.40 -2.25
N GLU A 23 -1.54 -20.49 -1.96
CA GLU A 23 -1.19 -21.37 -0.84
C GLU A 23 0.19 -22.02 -1.02
N LEU A 24 0.51 -22.49 -2.24
CA LEU A 24 1.85 -22.99 -2.56
C LEU A 24 2.93 -21.92 -2.36
N LEU A 25 2.69 -20.68 -2.79
CA LEU A 25 3.64 -19.57 -2.61
C LEU A 25 3.87 -19.26 -1.13
N LYS A 26 2.84 -19.33 -0.29
CA LYS A 26 2.98 -19.18 1.17
C LYS A 26 3.89 -20.27 1.74
N SER A 27 3.63 -21.54 1.39
CA SER A 27 4.46 -22.65 1.87
C SER A 27 5.91 -22.54 1.40
N ILE A 28 6.13 -22.21 0.11
CA ILE A 28 7.47 -22.00 -0.43
C ILE A 28 8.19 -20.86 0.32
N GLY A 29 7.50 -19.74 0.56
CA GLY A 29 8.07 -18.61 1.31
C GLY A 29 8.48 -18.98 2.73
N GLN A 30 7.63 -19.73 3.44
CA GLN A 30 7.93 -20.22 4.79
C GLN A 30 9.13 -21.17 4.79
N TYR A 31 9.19 -22.13 3.87
CA TYR A 31 10.34 -23.04 3.78
C TYR A 31 11.64 -22.35 3.36
N LEU A 32 11.57 -21.19 2.69
CA LEU A 32 12.72 -20.34 2.41
C LEU A 32 13.19 -19.53 3.63
N GLY A 33 12.45 -19.57 4.75
CA GLY A 33 12.72 -18.78 5.95
C GLY A 33 12.16 -17.36 5.89
N PHE A 34 11.22 -17.06 4.99
CA PHE A 34 10.52 -15.77 4.99
C PHE A 34 9.38 -15.77 6.01
N VAL A 35 9.17 -14.61 6.63
CA VAL A 35 7.93 -14.32 7.35
C VAL A 35 6.82 -14.14 6.32
N VAL A 36 5.79 -14.99 6.39
CA VAL A 36 4.61 -14.91 5.53
C VAL A 36 3.42 -14.49 6.37
N LEU A 37 2.90 -13.30 6.10
CA LEU A 37 1.75 -12.74 6.80
C LEU A 37 0.47 -12.93 5.96
N ALA A 38 -0.61 -13.36 6.60
CA ALA A 38 -1.92 -13.46 5.99
C ALA A 38 -2.99 -13.12 7.04
N SER A 39 -4.08 -12.49 6.61
CA SER A 39 -5.18 -12.12 7.49
C SER A 39 -6.52 -12.24 6.76
N ASN A 40 -7.56 -12.56 7.52
CA ASN A 40 -8.95 -12.51 7.05
C ASN A 40 -9.59 -11.14 7.34
N GLU A 41 -8.93 -10.30 8.15
CA GLU A 41 -9.45 -9.00 8.61
C GLU A 41 -8.69 -7.81 8.04
N PHE A 42 -7.39 -7.98 7.82
CA PHE A 42 -6.48 -6.92 7.35
C PHE A 42 -6.03 -7.20 5.92
N GLU A 43 -5.83 -6.13 5.16
CA GLU A 43 -5.31 -6.23 3.81
C GLU A 43 -3.78 -6.35 3.80
N ALA A 44 -3.21 -6.79 2.67
CA ALA A 44 -1.77 -7.03 2.59
C ALA A 44 -0.94 -5.75 2.79
N ASP A 45 -1.45 -4.61 2.33
CA ASP A 45 -0.88 -3.28 2.54
C ASP A 45 -0.95 -2.84 4.02
N ASP A 46 -2.02 -3.17 4.75
CA ASP A 46 -2.11 -2.97 6.21
C ASP A 46 -1.08 -3.83 6.95
N LEU A 47 -0.89 -5.09 6.53
CA LEU A 47 0.14 -5.98 7.11
C LEU A 47 1.55 -5.42 6.87
N ILE A 48 1.83 -4.92 5.67
CA ILE A 48 3.10 -4.24 5.32
C ILE A 48 3.29 -2.99 6.17
N ALA A 49 2.27 -2.13 6.28
CA ALA A 49 2.33 -0.92 7.06
C ALA A 49 2.60 -1.20 8.55
N SER A 50 1.93 -2.22 9.09
CA SER A 50 2.14 -2.68 10.46
C SER A 50 3.55 -3.25 10.67
N ALA A 51 4.09 -3.99 9.69
CA ALA A 51 5.45 -4.54 9.75
C ALA A 51 6.52 -3.46 9.79
N ILE A 52 6.38 -2.42 8.96
CA ILE A 52 7.32 -1.30 8.93
C ILE A 52 7.38 -0.57 10.28
N ILE A 53 6.23 -0.37 10.95
CA ILE A 53 6.17 0.28 12.25
C ILE A 53 6.86 -0.55 13.35
N GLN A 54 6.90 -1.87 13.22
CA GLN A 54 7.64 -2.75 14.14
C GLN A 54 9.15 -2.81 13.86
N LEU A 55 9.63 -2.19 12.78
CA LEU A 55 11.03 -2.21 12.34
C LEU A 55 11.65 -0.79 12.27
N PRO A 56 11.53 0.06 13.30
CA PRO A 56 11.92 1.48 13.22
C PRO A 56 13.42 1.70 12.98
N GLU A 57 14.27 0.77 13.43
CA GLU A 57 15.73 0.83 13.30
C GLU A 57 16.24 0.25 11.97
N HIS A 58 15.36 -0.28 11.12
CA HIS A 58 15.75 -0.92 9.87
C HIS A 58 15.40 -0.06 8.65
N THR A 59 16.29 -0.09 7.65
CA THR A 59 15.95 0.39 6.31
C THR A 59 15.08 -0.65 5.62
N CYS A 60 13.88 -0.26 5.20
CA CYS A 60 12.90 -1.13 4.56
C CYS A 60 12.72 -0.74 3.09
N THR A 61 12.62 -1.75 2.22
CA THR A 61 12.23 -1.55 0.81
C THR A 61 11.00 -2.39 0.51
N ILE A 62 9.92 -1.72 0.10
CA ILE A 62 8.66 -2.35 -0.28
C ILE A 62 8.67 -2.62 -1.78
N TYR A 63 8.52 -3.87 -2.18
CA TYR A 63 8.45 -4.26 -3.59
C TYR A 63 7.00 -4.27 -4.04
N THR A 64 6.54 -3.19 -4.69
CA THR A 64 5.15 -3.05 -5.10
C THR A 64 4.99 -2.00 -6.19
N ARG A 65 3.86 -2.07 -6.92
CA ARG A 65 3.38 -0.99 -7.79
C ARG A 65 2.21 -0.23 -7.18
N ASP A 66 1.73 -0.68 -6.03
CA ASP A 66 0.59 -0.07 -5.39
C ASP A 66 0.95 1.34 -4.94
N LYS A 67 0.20 2.31 -5.48
CA LYS A 67 0.44 3.72 -5.21
C LYS A 67 0.00 4.10 -3.79
N ASP A 68 -0.84 3.30 -3.16
CA ASP A 68 -1.40 3.60 -1.84
C ASP A 68 -0.33 3.46 -0.76
N LEU A 69 0.59 2.49 -0.94
CA LEU A 69 1.75 2.28 -0.09
C LEU A 69 2.75 3.45 -0.12
N ARG A 70 2.65 4.38 -1.09
CA ARG A 70 3.49 5.61 -1.12
C ARG A 70 3.33 6.46 0.14
N GLN A 71 2.23 6.30 0.88
CA GLN A 71 2.03 6.97 2.16
C GLN A 71 3.03 6.54 3.25
N LEU A 72 3.66 5.37 3.10
CA LEU A 72 4.61 4.82 4.07
C LEU A 72 6.06 5.26 3.83
N VAL A 73 6.33 5.94 2.71
CA VAL A 73 7.69 6.32 2.31
C VAL A 73 8.26 7.36 3.28
N THR A 74 9.45 7.07 3.81
CA THR A 74 10.20 7.91 4.75
C THR A 74 11.69 7.87 4.39
N THR A 75 12.56 8.50 5.20
CA THR A 75 14.02 8.38 5.01
C THR A 75 14.52 6.94 5.11
N ASN A 76 13.86 6.09 5.90
CA ASN A 76 14.23 4.69 6.10
C ASN A 76 13.35 3.72 5.30
N VAL A 77 12.33 4.20 4.60
CA VAL A 77 11.36 3.34 3.89
C VAL A 77 11.24 3.80 2.45
N SER A 78 11.60 2.94 1.50
CA SER A 78 11.45 3.18 0.07
C SER A 78 10.50 2.18 -0.58
N ILE A 79 9.96 2.53 -1.76
CA ILE A 79 9.23 1.57 -2.61
C ILE A 79 10.02 1.36 -3.89
N LEU A 80 10.22 0.10 -4.28
CA LEU A 80 10.74 -0.26 -5.59
C LEU A 80 9.60 -0.80 -6.47
N ASP A 81 9.29 -0.07 -7.55
CA ASP A 81 8.48 -0.59 -8.64
C ASP A 81 9.33 -1.54 -9.48
N PHE A 82 9.16 -2.83 -9.26
CA PHE A 82 9.92 -3.89 -9.93
C PHE A 82 9.71 -3.97 -11.45
N THR A 83 8.72 -3.25 -12.01
CA THR A 83 8.46 -3.23 -13.46
C THR A 83 9.12 -2.06 -14.15
N SER A 84 9.15 -0.89 -13.51
CA SER A 84 9.77 0.31 -14.08
C SER A 84 11.16 0.61 -13.53
N ASP A 85 11.64 -0.17 -12.56
CA ASP A 85 12.90 0.05 -11.83
C ASP A 85 12.95 1.45 -11.19
N VAL A 86 11.80 1.92 -10.70
CA VAL A 86 11.66 3.25 -10.08
C VAL A 86 11.62 3.10 -8.57
N CYS A 87 12.53 3.82 -7.90
CA CYS A 87 12.56 3.93 -6.45
C CYS A 87 11.79 5.18 -6.00
N TRP A 88 10.73 4.98 -5.21
CA TRP A 88 9.98 6.07 -4.59
C TRP A 88 10.58 6.38 -3.22
N THR A 89 11.19 7.57 -3.12
CA THR A 89 11.63 8.22 -1.88
C THR A 89 10.71 9.39 -1.55
N PRO A 90 10.79 9.99 -0.34
CA PRO A 90 9.98 11.16 0.00
C PRO A 90 10.15 12.29 -1.03
N GLU A 91 11.36 12.53 -1.49
CA GLU A 91 11.71 13.54 -2.48
C GLU A 91 11.07 13.22 -3.83
N TYR A 92 11.12 11.96 -4.26
CA TYR A 92 10.52 11.53 -5.51
C TYR A 92 8.99 11.63 -5.48
N VAL A 93 8.36 11.33 -4.34
CA VAL A 93 6.92 11.55 -4.13
C VAL A 93 6.59 13.04 -4.27
N ILE A 94 7.37 13.93 -3.66
CA ILE A 94 7.16 15.39 -3.78
C ILE A 94 7.36 15.84 -5.24
N GLU A 95 8.41 15.38 -5.92
CA GLU A 95 8.69 15.74 -7.31
C GLU A 95 7.54 15.31 -8.24
N LYS A 96 7.06 14.07 -8.13
CA LYS A 96 6.04 13.52 -9.05
C LYS A 96 4.62 13.89 -8.65
N MET A 97 4.31 13.93 -7.36
CA MET A 97 2.96 14.11 -6.84
C MET A 97 2.71 15.53 -6.31
N ALA A 98 3.74 16.36 -6.14
CA ALA A 98 3.65 17.71 -5.59
C ALA A 98 2.93 17.78 -4.23
N ILE A 99 2.97 16.67 -3.48
CA ILE A 99 2.44 16.48 -2.14
C ILE A 99 3.43 15.62 -1.34
N HIS A 100 3.33 15.66 -0.02
CA HIS A 100 4.13 14.79 0.84
C HIS A 100 3.54 13.37 0.93
N PRO A 101 4.36 12.34 1.23
CA PRO A 101 3.88 10.97 1.47
C PRO A 101 2.68 10.89 2.41
N GLY A 102 2.73 11.58 3.56
CA GLY A 102 1.64 11.61 4.53
C GLY A 102 0.33 12.25 4.04
N GLN A 103 0.33 12.91 2.87
CA GLN A 103 -0.84 13.51 2.25
C GLN A 103 -1.48 12.62 1.18
N VAL A 104 -0.84 11.52 0.80
CA VAL A 104 -1.37 10.57 -0.20
C VAL A 104 -2.78 10.08 0.16
N PRO A 105 -3.11 9.72 1.42
CA PRO A 105 -4.47 9.30 1.78
C PRO A 105 -5.52 10.37 1.51
N LEU A 106 -5.23 11.62 1.88
CA LEU A 106 -6.15 12.74 1.66
C LEU A 106 -6.26 13.09 0.18
N TYR A 107 -5.16 13.02 -0.56
CA TYR A 107 -5.17 13.19 -2.01
C TYR A 107 -6.13 12.21 -2.69
N LEU A 108 -6.00 10.90 -2.37
CA LEU A 108 -6.89 9.87 -2.90
C LEU A 108 -8.33 10.04 -2.40
N ALA A 109 -8.52 10.47 -1.16
CA ALA A 109 -9.86 10.70 -0.62
C ALA A 109 -10.61 11.84 -1.31
N LEU A 110 -9.86 12.87 -1.78
CA LEU A 110 -10.40 14.02 -2.50
C LEU A 110 -10.63 13.72 -3.98
N VAL A 111 -9.65 13.12 -4.66
CA VAL A 111 -9.69 12.88 -6.11
C VAL A 111 -10.51 11.63 -6.46
N GLY A 112 -10.58 10.67 -5.54
CA GLY A 112 -11.10 9.33 -5.77
C GLY A 112 -10.04 8.37 -6.31
N ASP A 113 -10.41 7.09 -6.33
CA ASP A 113 -9.60 6.01 -6.87
C ASP A 113 -10.47 5.01 -7.64
N ALA A 114 -10.37 5.05 -8.97
CA ALA A 114 -11.14 4.16 -9.83
C ALA A 114 -10.75 2.68 -9.67
N SER A 115 -9.48 2.39 -9.35
CA SER A 115 -9.01 1.00 -9.16
C SER A 115 -9.69 0.33 -7.96
N ASP A 116 -9.97 1.13 -6.93
CA ASP A 116 -10.57 0.71 -5.66
C ASP A 116 -12.06 1.07 -5.55
N ASN A 117 -12.63 1.62 -6.62
CA ASN A 117 -14.02 2.06 -6.70
C ASN A 117 -14.37 3.11 -5.61
N ILE A 118 -13.43 4.02 -5.34
CA ILE A 118 -13.60 5.16 -4.44
C ILE A 118 -14.00 6.39 -5.27
N GLU A 119 -15.20 6.91 -5.04
CA GLU A 119 -15.66 8.14 -5.67
C GLU A 119 -15.06 9.37 -4.96
N GLY A 120 -14.46 10.28 -5.72
CA GLY A 120 -13.90 11.54 -5.20
C GLY A 120 -14.96 12.59 -4.87
N VAL A 121 -14.50 13.79 -4.53
CA VAL A 121 -15.35 14.96 -4.30
C VAL A 121 -15.64 15.66 -5.63
N PRO A 122 -16.92 15.92 -5.98
CA PRO A 122 -17.27 16.58 -7.23
C PRO A 122 -16.54 17.93 -7.42
N GLY A 123 -15.85 18.06 -8.56
CA GLY A 123 -15.09 19.26 -8.90
C GLY A 123 -13.68 19.35 -8.29
N VAL A 124 -13.28 18.40 -7.44
CA VAL A 124 -11.92 18.31 -6.89
C VAL A 124 -11.13 17.26 -7.65
N GLY A 125 -10.53 17.65 -8.77
CA GLY A 125 -9.60 16.80 -9.52
C GLY A 125 -8.15 16.94 -9.05
N ASP A 126 -7.23 16.17 -9.66
CA ASP A 126 -5.79 16.13 -9.35
C ASP A 126 -5.17 17.52 -9.08
N LYS A 127 -5.31 18.45 -10.03
CA LYS A 127 -4.75 19.82 -9.89
C LYS A 127 -5.29 20.56 -8.67
N THR A 128 -6.60 20.47 -8.43
CA THR A 128 -7.24 21.16 -7.30
C THR A 128 -6.84 20.52 -5.97
N ALA A 129 -6.79 19.19 -5.90
CA ALA A 129 -6.36 18.48 -4.71
C ALA A 129 -4.92 18.84 -4.34
N ARG A 130 -3.98 18.89 -5.30
CA ARG A 130 -2.59 19.30 -5.05
C ARG A 130 -2.50 20.73 -4.53
N LEU A 131 -3.22 21.68 -5.13
CA LEU A 131 -3.24 23.07 -4.64
C LEU A 131 -3.78 23.18 -3.21
N LEU A 132 -4.82 22.41 -2.88
CA LEU A 132 -5.34 22.35 -1.51
C LEU A 132 -4.31 21.75 -0.55
N LEU A 133 -3.63 20.67 -0.93
CA LEU A 133 -2.64 20.00 -0.09
C LEU A 133 -1.34 20.77 0.08
N GLN A 134 -1.02 21.66 -0.85
CA GLN A 134 0.08 22.63 -0.67
C GLN A 134 -0.27 23.71 0.37
N ALA A 135 -1.54 24.10 0.46
CA ALA A 135 -2.01 25.10 1.43
C ALA A 135 -2.37 24.48 2.80
N PHE A 136 -2.81 23.23 2.83
CA PHE A 136 -3.31 22.55 4.02
C PHE A 136 -2.68 21.18 4.19
N LYS A 137 -2.12 20.95 5.39
CA LYS A 137 -1.41 19.71 5.70
C LYS A 137 -2.32 18.49 5.65
N ASP A 138 -3.51 18.58 6.23
CA ASP A 138 -4.43 17.46 6.46
C ASP A 138 -5.90 17.91 6.40
N TRP A 139 -6.81 16.95 6.58
CA TRP A 139 -8.25 17.21 6.50
C TRP A 139 -8.75 18.14 7.61
N PRO A 140 -8.36 17.98 8.89
CA PRO A 140 -8.73 18.94 9.93
C PRO A 140 -8.30 20.38 9.61
N ALA A 141 -7.08 20.59 9.10
CA ALA A 141 -6.61 21.92 8.71
C ALA A 141 -7.44 22.51 7.57
N LEU A 142 -7.71 21.72 6.53
CA LEU A 142 -8.56 22.13 5.41
C LEU A 142 -9.98 22.45 5.89
N LEU A 143 -10.64 21.53 6.60
CA LEU A 143 -12.01 21.69 7.09
C LEU A 143 -12.16 22.93 7.98
N GLY A 144 -11.21 23.15 8.90
CA GLY A 144 -11.23 24.34 9.75
C GLY A 144 -11.16 25.64 8.96
N SER A 145 -10.37 25.68 7.88
CA SER A 145 -10.30 26.83 6.97
C SER A 145 -11.59 27.02 6.16
N LEU A 146 -12.19 25.92 5.68
CA LEU A 146 -13.49 25.94 5.00
C LEU A 146 -14.58 26.51 5.93
N GLN A 147 -14.64 26.07 7.18
CA GLN A 147 -15.64 26.52 8.16
C GLN A 147 -15.48 28.00 8.53
N LYS A 148 -14.24 28.50 8.62
CA LYS A 148 -13.94 29.92 8.85
C LYS A 148 -14.22 30.82 7.64
N ASN A 149 -14.55 30.22 6.50
CA ASN A 149 -14.80 30.90 5.23
C ASN A 149 -13.56 31.65 4.72
N ASP A 150 -12.37 31.10 4.96
CA ASP A 150 -11.13 31.63 4.39
C ASP A 150 -11.17 31.52 2.87
N MET A 151 -10.57 32.50 2.19
CA MET A 151 -10.54 32.52 0.73
C MET A 151 -9.61 31.44 0.19
N LEU A 152 -10.16 30.44 -0.50
CA LEU A 152 -9.36 29.48 -1.27
C LEU A 152 -8.85 30.15 -2.54
N THR A 153 -7.53 30.29 -2.67
CA THR A 153 -6.83 30.89 -3.82
C THR A 153 -6.75 29.95 -5.03
N ILE A 154 -7.87 29.31 -5.38
CA ILE A 154 -8.00 28.37 -6.50
C ILE A 154 -9.16 28.78 -7.42
N ARG A 155 -9.07 28.37 -8.69
CA ARG A 155 -10.12 28.64 -9.68
C ARG A 155 -11.45 28.02 -9.23
N GLY A 156 -12.47 28.84 -9.04
CA GLY A 156 -13.78 28.41 -8.56
C GLY A 156 -13.82 28.08 -7.06
N GLY A 157 -12.93 28.68 -6.26
CA GLY A 157 -12.78 28.42 -4.82
C GLY A 157 -14.09 28.38 -4.03
N ALA A 158 -15.04 29.30 -4.29
CA ALA A 158 -16.35 29.29 -3.61
C ALA A 158 -17.16 28.00 -3.91
N ARG A 159 -17.18 27.54 -5.16
CA ARG A 159 -17.86 26.30 -5.56
C ARG A 159 -17.15 25.07 -4.99
N ILE A 160 -15.81 25.06 -4.99
CA ILE A 160 -15.02 23.98 -4.42
C ILE A 160 -15.22 23.88 -2.91
N ARG A 161 -15.23 25.02 -2.21
CA ARG A 161 -15.54 25.09 -0.78
C ARG A 161 -16.90 24.48 -0.48
N GLN A 162 -17.94 24.90 -1.19
CA GLN A 162 -19.28 24.36 -0.98
C GLN A 162 -19.32 22.85 -1.24
N SER A 163 -18.71 22.38 -2.34
CA SER A 163 -18.63 20.95 -2.65
C SER A 163 -17.93 20.14 -1.56
N LEU A 164 -16.83 20.65 -0.99
CA LEU A 164 -16.10 19.99 0.11
C LEU A 164 -16.92 19.94 1.40
N LEU A 165 -17.65 21.01 1.73
CA LEU A 165 -18.54 21.04 2.90
C LEU A 165 -19.72 20.08 2.73
N ASP A 166 -20.36 20.08 1.56
CA ASP A 166 -21.49 19.18 1.24
C ASP A 166 -21.06 17.70 1.23
N ASN A 167 -19.79 17.43 0.99
CA ASN A 167 -19.22 16.07 0.92
C ASN A 167 -18.29 15.75 2.10
N GLU A 168 -18.33 16.48 3.22
CA GLU A 168 -17.49 16.20 4.39
C GLU A 168 -17.60 14.74 4.87
N PRO A 169 -18.80 14.14 5.02
CA PRO A 169 -18.91 12.73 5.42
C PRO A 169 -18.27 11.76 4.42
N ARG A 170 -18.30 12.10 3.12
CA ARG A 170 -17.64 11.30 2.06
C ARG A 170 -16.13 11.38 2.21
N VAL A 171 -15.56 12.56 2.42
CA VAL A 171 -14.11 12.72 2.60
C VAL A 171 -13.63 11.95 3.83
N GLN A 172 -14.35 12.05 4.96
CA GLN A 172 -14.04 11.29 6.17
C GLN A 172 -14.09 9.77 5.92
N LYS A 173 -15.14 9.29 5.24
CA LYS A 173 -15.25 7.88 4.86
C LYS A 173 -14.11 7.44 3.94
N ASN A 174 -13.81 8.22 2.91
CA ASN A 174 -12.74 7.90 1.96
C ASN A 174 -11.37 7.88 2.65
N LEU A 175 -11.11 8.77 3.61
CA LEU A 175 -9.89 8.74 4.41
C LEU A 175 -9.73 7.44 5.20
N LEU A 176 -10.82 6.83 5.67
CA LEU A 176 -10.77 5.52 6.32
C LEU A 176 -10.46 4.38 5.33
N LEU A 177 -10.74 4.57 4.04
CA LEU A 177 -10.45 3.59 2.99
C LEU A 177 -9.05 3.74 2.41
N THR A 178 -8.51 4.96 2.35
CA THR A 178 -7.21 5.25 1.72
C THR A 178 -6.05 5.28 2.70
N LYS A 179 -6.33 5.40 4.00
CA LYS A 179 -5.31 5.38 5.05
C LYS A 179 -5.09 3.95 5.52
N LEU A 180 -3.84 3.49 5.42
CA LEU A 180 -3.46 2.15 5.86
C LEU A 180 -3.52 2.03 7.38
N ARG A 181 -3.96 0.86 7.83
CA ARG A 181 -3.89 0.44 9.23
C ARG A 181 -2.47 0.02 9.58
N ILE A 182 -2.07 0.35 10.79
CA ILE A 182 -0.72 0.05 11.33
C ILE A 182 -0.79 -0.76 12.62
N ASP A 183 -1.97 -1.30 12.92
CA ASP A 183 -2.31 -2.00 14.15
C ASP A 183 -2.63 -3.48 13.93
N ALA A 184 -2.20 -4.05 12.80
CA ALA A 184 -2.41 -5.47 12.55
C ALA A 184 -1.57 -6.31 13.53
N PRO A 185 -2.16 -7.34 14.18
CA PRO A 185 -1.44 -8.23 15.08
C PRO A 185 -0.58 -9.19 14.25
N ILE A 186 0.65 -8.79 13.98
CA ILE A 186 1.60 -9.55 13.16
C ILE A 186 2.76 -10.08 14.01
N ASP A 187 3.31 -11.20 13.59
CA ASP A 187 4.51 -11.79 14.15
C ASP A 187 5.62 -11.79 13.08
N LEU A 188 6.76 -11.16 13.40
CA LEU A 188 7.92 -11.03 12.52
C LEU A 188 9.04 -12.02 12.88
N GLN A 189 8.74 -13.08 13.65
CA GLN A 189 9.70 -14.13 13.95
C GLN A 189 10.16 -14.86 12.68
N VAL A 190 11.48 -14.88 12.48
CA VAL A 190 12.12 -15.51 11.33
C VAL A 190 12.55 -16.93 11.72
N GLU A 191 12.15 -17.92 10.93
CA GLU A 191 12.71 -19.26 11.02
C GLU A 191 13.97 -19.38 10.17
N SER A 192 15.00 -20.04 10.71
CA SER A 192 16.25 -20.22 9.98
C SER A 192 16.09 -21.24 8.84
N PHE A 193 16.47 -20.84 7.63
CA PHE A 193 16.60 -21.77 6.51
C PHE A 193 17.67 -22.84 6.81
N ASN A 194 17.27 -24.11 6.79
CA ASN A 194 18.12 -25.24 7.19
C ASN A 194 17.97 -26.43 6.24
N ARG A 195 18.73 -27.51 6.49
CA ARG A 195 18.77 -28.71 5.63
C ARG A 195 17.43 -29.45 5.56
N GLU A 196 16.66 -29.46 6.64
CA GLU A 196 15.34 -30.11 6.69
C GLU A 196 14.33 -29.31 5.85
N ASN A 197 14.29 -28.00 6.04
CA ASN A 197 13.45 -27.09 5.25
C ASN A 197 13.81 -27.17 3.75
N TRP A 198 15.11 -27.26 3.43
CA TRP A 198 15.57 -27.44 2.06
C TRP A 198 15.12 -28.77 1.45
N ALA A 199 15.20 -29.88 2.18
CA ALA A 199 14.78 -31.19 1.67
C ALA A 199 13.30 -31.19 1.28
N ILE A 200 12.45 -30.61 2.13
CA ILE A 200 11.01 -30.48 1.88
C ILE A 200 10.76 -29.55 0.69
N LEU A 201 11.39 -28.38 0.67
CA LEU A 201 11.27 -27.42 -0.42
C LEU A 201 11.72 -28.02 -1.76
N ASN A 202 12.85 -28.72 -1.80
CA ASN A 202 13.38 -29.32 -3.01
C ASN A 202 12.43 -30.40 -3.58
N ALA A 203 11.85 -31.23 -2.72
CA ALA A 203 10.86 -32.23 -3.15
C ALA A 203 9.58 -31.57 -3.69
N LEU A 204 9.11 -30.49 -3.04
CA LEU A 204 7.97 -29.70 -3.52
C LEU A 204 8.27 -29.08 -4.89
N LEU A 205 9.43 -28.47 -5.06
CA LEU A 205 9.83 -27.84 -6.33
C LEU A 205 10.01 -28.86 -7.46
N GLU A 206 10.47 -30.06 -7.16
CA GLU A 206 10.55 -31.16 -8.12
C GLU A 206 9.15 -31.59 -8.57
N HIS A 207 8.22 -31.77 -7.64
CA HIS A 207 6.83 -32.09 -7.95
C HIS A 207 6.15 -31.02 -8.82
N LEU A 208 6.46 -29.75 -8.57
CA LEU A 208 5.94 -28.61 -9.34
C LEU A 208 6.70 -28.36 -10.66
N GLY A 209 7.81 -29.06 -10.92
CA GLY A 209 8.66 -28.81 -12.09
C GLY A 209 9.42 -27.47 -12.05
N LEU A 210 9.58 -26.86 -10.87
CA LEU A 210 10.19 -25.54 -10.66
C LEU A 210 11.63 -25.61 -10.11
N GLN A 211 12.17 -26.82 -9.92
CA GLN A 211 13.45 -27.05 -9.27
C GLN A 211 14.61 -26.28 -9.90
N SER A 212 14.71 -26.23 -11.23
CA SER A 212 15.82 -25.56 -11.93
C SER A 212 15.78 -24.03 -11.80
N ALA A 213 14.59 -23.44 -11.78
CA ALA A 213 14.39 -22.00 -11.71
C ALA A 213 14.81 -21.44 -10.34
N LEU A 214 14.39 -22.09 -9.25
CA LEU A 214 14.68 -21.59 -7.91
C LEU A 214 16.09 -21.94 -7.43
N LYS A 215 16.62 -23.12 -7.80
CA LYS A 215 17.95 -23.58 -7.38
C LYS A 215 19.05 -22.60 -7.80
N LYS A 216 18.97 -22.04 -9.01
CA LYS A 216 19.92 -21.03 -9.49
C LYS A 216 19.86 -19.74 -8.66
N SER A 217 18.66 -19.24 -8.39
CA SER A 217 18.46 -18.04 -7.58
C SER A 217 18.94 -18.23 -6.13
N MET A 218 18.65 -19.38 -5.53
CA MET A 218 19.09 -19.68 -4.17
C MET A 218 20.61 -19.84 -4.05
N GLN A 219 21.27 -20.43 -5.06
CA GLN A 219 22.73 -20.48 -5.09
C GLN A 219 23.36 -19.09 -5.14
N LEU A 220 22.76 -18.14 -5.87
CA LEU A 220 23.24 -16.75 -5.92
C LEU A 220 23.08 -16.04 -4.58
N VAL A 221 21.98 -16.30 -3.85
CA VAL A 221 21.66 -15.62 -2.58
C VAL A 221 22.40 -16.24 -1.40
N LEU A 222 22.43 -17.56 -1.30
CA LEU A 222 23.00 -18.29 -0.15
C LEU A 222 24.48 -18.64 -0.32
N GLY A 223 25.02 -18.55 -1.54
CA GLY A 223 26.39 -18.97 -1.87
C GLY A 223 26.62 -20.48 -1.85
N TYR A 224 25.84 -21.23 -1.07
CA TYR A 224 25.76 -22.69 -1.07
C TYR A 224 24.34 -23.15 -0.74
N LEU A 225 23.93 -24.31 -1.27
CA LEU A 225 22.73 -25.02 -0.84
C LEU A 225 23.15 -26.14 0.11
N PRO A 226 22.47 -26.32 1.27
CA PRO A 226 22.79 -27.37 2.23
C PRO A 226 22.49 -28.79 1.73
#